data_AF-A0A7W5MYN7-F1
#
_entry.id   AF-A0A7W5MYN7-F1
#
_cell.length_a   1.000
_cell.length_b   1.000
_cell.length_c   1.000
_cell.angle_alpha   90.00
_cell.angle_beta   90.00
_cell.angle_gamma   90.00
#
_symmetry.space_group_name_H-M   'P 1'
#
loop_
_entity.id
_entity.type
_entity.pdbx_description
1 polymer ?
#
loop_
_entity_poly.entity_id
_entity_poly.type
_entity_poly.pdbx_seq_one_letter_code
_entity_poly.pdbx_strand_id
1 'polypeptide(L)'
;METNSNHPETFPANWRGGAMKSFLHAAAFALVVAKPAHATETVAYTYDALGRLVQVTHAGSVNNGLNTSYNPDKADNRVNVTTTGS
;
A
#
# COMPACT_ATOMS: atom_id res chain seq x y z
N MET A 1 -13.42 -65.87 38.61
CA MET A 1 -14.34 -65.42 39.67
C MET A 1 -13.52 -64.56 40.62
N GLU A 2 -13.43 -63.27 40.33
CA GLU A 2 -12.76 -62.29 41.19
C GLU A 2 -13.84 -61.55 41.99
N THR A 3 -13.58 -61.41 43.28
CA THR A 3 -14.53 -60.98 44.31
C THR A 3 -14.66 -59.47 44.34
N ASN A 4 -15.90 -58.97 44.36
CA ASN A 4 -16.26 -57.61 44.70
C ASN A 4 -15.98 -57.32 46.19
N SER A 5 -15.21 -56.26 46.47
CA SER A 5 -15.11 -55.65 47.80
C SER A 5 -15.27 -54.14 47.66
N ASN A 6 -16.41 -53.65 48.14
CA ASN A 6 -16.79 -52.24 48.20
C ASN A 6 -15.76 -51.41 48.98
N HIS A 7 -15.26 -50.32 48.39
CA HIS A 7 -14.53 -49.26 49.10
C HIS A 7 -15.17 -47.90 48.79
N PRO A 8 -15.72 -47.17 49.79
CA PRO A 8 -16.32 -45.85 49.59
C PRO A 8 -15.26 -44.74 49.71
N GLU A 9 -14.80 -44.20 48.59
CA GLU A 9 -13.98 -42.98 48.56
C GLU A 9 -14.91 -41.81 48.19
N THR A 10 -15.20 -40.95 49.17
CA THR A 10 -16.00 -39.75 48.99
C THR A 10 -15.29 -38.76 48.06
N PHE A 11 -15.89 -38.46 46.91
CA PHE A 11 -15.39 -37.42 46.00
C PHE A 11 -15.44 -36.04 46.70
N PRO A 12 -14.34 -35.27 46.74
CA PRO A 12 -14.38 -33.93 47.30
C PRO A 12 -15.28 -33.01 46.46
N ALA A 13 -16.29 -32.46 47.14
CA ALA A 13 -17.19 -31.44 46.63
C ALA A 13 -16.50 -30.07 46.63
N ASN A 14 -15.87 -29.69 45.51
CA ASN A 14 -15.62 -28.29 45.16
C ASN A 14 -15.20 -28.11 43.69
N TRP A 15 -15.97 -28.64 42.74
CA TRP A 15 -15.91 -28.11 41.38
C TRP A 15 -16.60 -26.73 41.37
N ARG A 16 -15.80 -25.71 41.71
CA ARG A 16 -16.12 -24.31 41.45
C ARG A 16 -16.47 -24.23 39.97
N GLY A 17 -17.72 -23.86 39.68
CA GLY A 17 -18.19 -23.60 38.33
C GLY A 17 -17.25 -22.61 37.64
N GLY A 18 -16.31 -23.13 36.86
CA GLY A 18 -15.54 -22.36 35.91
C GLY A 18 -16.49 -21.97 34.80
N ALA A 19 -16.93 -20.72 34.83
CA ALA A 19 -17.73 -20.09 33.79
C ALA A 19 -17.29 -20.59 32.41
N MET A 20 -18.23 -21.26 31.72
CA MET A 20 -18.04 -21.72 30.36
C MET A 20 -17.65 -20.51 29.51
N LYS A 21 -16.38 -20.50 29.08
CA LYS A 21 -15.79 -19.42 28.30
C LYS A 21 -16.44 -19.40 26.92
N SER A 22 -17.50 -18.62 26.78
CA SER A 22 -18.05 -18.23 25.48
C SER A 22 -17.07 -17.28 24.80
N PHE A 23 -16.12 -17.82 24.02
CA PHE A 23 -15.43 -17.06 23.00
C PHE A 23 -16.39 -16.88 21.83
N LEU A 24 -17.28 -15.89 21.96
CA LEU A 24 -18.00 -15.33 20.84
C LEU A 24 -16.96 -14.78 19.86
N HIS A 25 -16.80 -15.48 18.73
CA HIS A 25 -15.99 -15.01 17.62
C HIS A 25 -16.76 -13.91 16.91
N ALA A 26 -16.63 -12.68 17.41
CA ALA A 26 -17.07 -11.51 16.66
C ALA A 26 -16.00 -11.18 15.61
N ALA A 27 -16.02 -11.88 14.48
CA ALA A 27 -15.25 -11.50 13.31
C ALA A 27 -15.90 -10.24 12.70
N ALA A 28 -15.50 -9.07 13.19
CA ALA A 28 -15.86 -7.81 12.56
C ALA A 28 -15.15 -7.71 11.20
N PHE A 29 -15.92 -7.85 10.12
CA PHE A 29 -15.42 -7.69 8.76
C PHE A 29 -15.21 -6.18 8.51
N ALA A 30 -13.98 -5.69 8.68
CA ALA A 30 -13.63 -4.32 8.32
C ALA A 30 -13.55 -4.22 6.79
N LEU A 31 -14.60 -3.67 6.17
CA LEU A 31 -14.60 -3.39 4.73
C LEU A 31 -13.75 -2.13 4.48
N VAL A 32 -12.45 -2.32 4.21
CA VAL A 32 -11.58 -1.22 3.76
C VAL A 32 -11.91 -0.94 2.28
N VAL A 33 -12.68 0.11 2.04
CA VAL A 33 -12.86 0.63 0.68
C VAL A 33 -11.59 1.40 0.32
N ALA A 34 -10.76 0.83 -0.55
CA ALA A 34 -9.63 1.55 -1.12
C ALA A 34 -10.17 2.77 -1.88
N LYS A 35 -9.79 3.98 -1.46
CA LYS A 35 -10.05 5.18 -2.25
C LYS A 35 -9.21 5.09 -3.54
N PRO A 36 -9.79 5.34 -4.73
CA PRO A 36 -8.99 5.42 -5.94
C PRO A 36 -7.95 6.54 -5.76
N ALA A 37 -6.68 6.22 -6.00
CA ALA A 37 -5.64 7.24 -6.05
C ALA A 37 -5.84 8.06 -7.33
N HIS A 38 -6.32 9.30 -7.17
CA HIS A 38 -6.42 10.24 -8.28
C HIS A 38 -5.04 10.86 -8.51
N ALA A 39 -4.34 10.37 -9.52
CA ALA A 39 -3.14 11.00 -10.02
C ALA A 39 -3.50 12.06 -11.06
N THR A 40 -2.94 13.26 -10.94
CA THR A 40 -3.07 14.32 -11.95
C THR A 40 -1.68 14.85 -12.25
N GLU A 41 -1.41 15.05 -13.53
CA GLU A 41 -0.13 15.51 -14.02
C GLU A 41 -0.37 16.55 -15.12
N THR A 42 0.40 17.64 -15.06
CA THR A 42 0.48 18.66 -16.10
C THR A 42 1.88 18.60 -16.69
N VAL A 43 1.96 18.45 -18.01
CA VAL A 43 3.22 18.43 -18.75
C VAL A 43 3.32 19.70 -19.60
N ALA A 44 4.34 20.51 -19.34
CA ALA A 44 4.62 21.73 -20.07
C ALA A 44 5.79 21.54 -21.04
N TYR A 45 5.59 21.97 -22.29
CA TYR A 45 6.57 21.88 -23.37
C TYR A 45 7.06 23.28 -23.76
N THR A 46 8.37 23.47 -23.75
CA THR A 46 9.02 24.73 -24.13
C THR A 46 9.77 24.56 -25.44
N TYR A 47 9.61 25.54 -26.34
CA TYR A 47 10.19 25.52 -27.67
C TYR A 47 11.13 26.71 -27.88
N ASP A 48 12.14 26.53 -28.73
CA ASP A 48 12.97 27.63 -29.22
C ASP A 48 12.27 28.43 -30.34
N ALA A 49 12.91 29.49 -30.83
CA ALA A 49 12.38 30.34 -31.91
C ALA A 49 12.17 29.60 -33.25
N LEU A 50 12.79 28.44 -33.42
CA LEU A 50 12.64 27.58 -34.61
C LEU A 50 11.53 26.55 -34.42
N GLY A 51 10.86 26.51 -33.27
CA GLY A 51 9.80 25.56 -32.95
C GLY A 51 10.28 24.20 -32.47
N ARG A 52 11.56 24.08 -32.07
CA ARG A 52 12.15 22.82 -31.60
C ARG A 52 11.99 22.69 -30.10
N LEU A 53 11.71 21.48 -29.61
CA LEU A 53 11.53 21.22 -28.18
C LEU A 53 12.86 21.34 -27.44
N VAL A 54 12.92 22.24 -26.45
CA VAL A 54 14.12 22.47 -25.63
C VAL A 54 13.93 22.07 -24.17
N GLN A 55 12.68 21.97 -23.69
CA GLN A 55 12.43 21.57 -22.31
C GLN A 55 11.05 20.92 -22.13
N VAL A 56 10.96 19.96 -21.22
CA VAL A 56 9.73 19.34 -20.74
C VAL A 56 9.72 19.41 -19.22
N THR A 57 8.66 19.96 -18.64
CA THR A 57 8.48 20.05 -17.19
C THR A 57 7.21 19.33 -16.77
N HIS A 58 7.29 18.57 -15.68
CA HIS A 58 6.19 17.81 -15.12
C HIS A 58 5.82 18.40 -13.76
N ALA A 59 4.53 18.61 -13.53
CA ALA A 59 3.98 19.03 -12.25
C ALA A 59 2.75 18.20 -11.91
N GLY A 60 2.51 17.93 -10.64
CA GLY A 60 1.32 17.18 -10.21
C GLY A 60 1.63 16.16 -9.12
N SER A 61 1.09 14.95 -9.25
CA SER A 61 1.25 13.92 -8.22
C SER A 61 2.38 12.93 -8.50
N VAL A 62 2.52 12.46 -9.74
CA VAL A 62 3.32 11.25 -10.02
C VAL A 62 4.78 11.56 -10.35
N ASN A 63 5.02 12.52 -11.24
CA ASN A 63 6.37 12.93 -11.67
C ASN A 63 6.63 14.40 -11.33
N ASN A 64 6.17 14.82 -10.16
CA ASN A 64 6.18 16.23 -9.80
C ASN A 64 7.61 16.78 -9.71
N GLY A 65 7.90 17.83 -10.48
CA GLY A 65 9.23 18.43 -10.50
C GLY A 65 10.22 17.70 -11.40
N LEU A 66 9.80 16.66 -12.13
CA LEU A 66 10.63 16.07 -13.19
C LEU A 66 10.79 17.10 -14.31
N ASN A 67 12.04 17.37 -14.70
CA ASN A 67 12.38 18.31 -15.75
C ASN A 67 13.39 17.69 -16.70
N THR A 68 13.13 17.74 -17.99
CA THR A 68 14.04 17.30 -19.04
C THR A 68 14.40 18.46 -19.95
N SER A 69 15.69 18.73 -20.11
CA SER A 69 16.21 19.75 -21.01
C SER A 69 16.92 19.10 -22.20
N TYR A 70 16.78 19.72 -23.37
CA TYR A 70 17.38 19.27 -24.63
C TYR A 70 18.26 20.39 -25.20
N ASN A 71 19.42 20.01 -25.74
CA ASN A 71 20.23 20.88 -26.59
C ASN A 71 20.22 20.35 -28.03
N PRO A 72 19.39 20.91 -28.94
CA PRO A 72 19.36 20.50 -30.33
C PRO A 72 20.58 21.01 -31.11
N ASP A 73 21.19 20.17 -31.94
CA ASP A 73 22.23 20.60 -32.87
C ASP A 73 21.64 21.32 -34.12
N LYS A 74 22.50 21.68 -35.08
CA LYS A 74 22.07 22.37 -36.32
C LYS A 74 21.25 21.48 -37.27
N ALA A 75 21.32 20.17 -37.11
CA ALA A 75 20.57 19.19 -37.89
C ALA A 75 19.29 18.73 -37.18
N ASP A 76 18.91 19.41 -36.08
CA ASP A 76 17.73 19.11 -35.25
C ASP A 76 17.84 17.82 -34.41
N ASN A 77 19.04 17.29 -34.24
CA ASN A 77 19.25 16.16 -33.33
C ASN A 77 19.31 16.64 -31.89
N ARG A 78 18.58 15.98 -30.98
CA ARG A 78 18.63 16.26 -29.53
C ARG A 78 19.85 15.57 -28.91
N VAL A 79 21.02 16.19 -29.02
CA VAL A 79 22.31 15.56 -28.69
C VAL A 79 22.64 15.57 -27.20
N ASN A 80 22.11 16.53 -26.42
CA ASN A 80 22.31 16.55 -24.96
C ASN A 80 20.96 16.58 -24.24
N VAL A 81 20.55 15.41 -23.74
CA VAL A 81 19.36 15.26 -22.88
C VAL A 81 19.80 15.28 -21.42
N THR A 82 19.23 16.15 -20.60
CA THR A 82 19.46 16.17 -19.15
C THR A 82 18.13 16.10 -18.44
N THR A 83 17.94 15.09 -17.60
CA THR A 83 16.74 14.92 -16.77
C THR A 83 17.10 15.06 -15.31
N THR A 84 16.33 15.86 -14.58
CA THR A 84 16.47 16.08 -13.13
C THR A 84 15.11 15.99 -12.44
N GLY A 85 15.12 15.68 -11.14
CA GLY A 85 13.90 15.50 -10.34
C GLY A 85 13.49 14.04 -10.13
N SER A 86 12.47 13.83 -9.29
CA SER A 86 11.92 12.53 -8.93
C SER A 86 10.47 12.66 -8.48
#